data_AF-A0A0A0DR98-F1
#
_entry.id   AF-A0A0A0DR98-F1
#
_cell.length_a   1.000
_cell.length_b   1.000
_cell.length_c   1.000
_cell.angle_alpha   90.00
_cell.angle_beta   90.00
_cell.angle_gamma   90.00
#
_symmetry.space_group_name_H-M   'P 1'
#
loop_
_entity.id
_entity.type
_entity.pdbx_description
1 polymer ?
#
loop_
_entity_poly.entity_id
_entity_poly.type
_entity_poly.pdbx_seq_one_letter_code
_entity_poly.pdbx_strand_id
1 'polypeptide(L)'
;MATLALYGATQQAGAAEFNLFLNCAGKLNANGKGKAATLDLAMRDSNETALIQRSNVLPVGERLKYKASPMVYAMVYKLPQPGTHYYNDWVHGQWVVWQPNLKRLATIRLSVDRQTAELEGELLDFNDDSLGTITMDCKPMTADDMPEPKF
;
A
#
# COMPACT_ATOMS: atom_id res chain seq x y z
N MET A 1 -17.92 -51.90 19.81
CA MET A 1 -17.44 -50.52 20.06
C MET A 1 -16.09 -50.35 19.37
N ALA A 2 -15.92 -49.35 18.50
CA ALA A 2 -14.63 -48.82 18.02
C ALA A 2 -14.92 -47.73 16.98
N THR A 3 -15.01 -46.46 17.41
CA THR A 3 -15.31 -45.34 16.49
C THR A 3 -14.01 -44.73 15.99
N LEU A 4 -13.61 -45.04 14.75
CA LEU A 4 -12.44 -44.44 14.11
C LEU A 4 -12.79 -43.06 13.53
N ALA A 5 -12.72 -42.04 14.39
CA ALA A 5 -12.85 -40.65 13.98
C ALA A 5 -11.56 -40.19 13.26
N LEU A 6 -11.58 -40.22 11.92
CA LEU A 6 -10.57 -39.54 11.11
C LEU A 6 -10.74 -38.03 11.27
N TYR A 7 -9.96 -37.44 12.17
CA TYR A 7 -9.88 -36.00 12.36
C TYR A 7 -9.47 -35.31 11.05
N GLY A 8 -10.20 -34.26 10.68
CA GLY A 8 -9.94 -33.50 9.47
C GLY A 8 -8.65 -32.69 9.58
N ALA A 9 -7.68 -32.97 8.71
CA ALA A 9 -6.65 -32.01 8.36
C ALA A 9 -7.22 -31.05 7.29
N THR A 10 -8.01 -30.05 7.72
CA THR A 10 -8.31 -28.90 6.86
C THR A 10 -7.00 -28.17 6.58
N GLN A 11 -6.40 -28.43 5.41
CA GLN A 11 -5.18 -27.74 4.99
C GLN A 11 -5.44 -26.23 4.92
N GLN A 12 -4.95 -25.48 5.91
CA GLN A 12 -5.00 -24.03 5.88
C GLN A 12 -4.23 -23.55 4.65
N ALA A 13 -4.94 -22.92 3.72
CA ALA A 13 -4.37 -22.27 2.54
C ALA A 13 -3.68 -20.94 2.91
N GLY A 14 -2.74 -21.01 3.86
CA GLY A 14 -1.93 -19.89 4.36
C GLY A 14 -0.50 -19.88 3.83
N ALA A 15 -0.17 -20.73 2.86
CA ALA A 15 1.17 -20.84 2.28
C ALA A 15 1.49 -19.65 1.34
N ALA A 16 1.86 -18.51 1.94
CA ALA A 16 2.50 -17.36 1.32
C ALA A 16 1.81 -16.82 0.04
N GLU A 17 0.65 -16.16 0.17
CA GLU A 17 0.13 -15.33 -0.94
C GLU A 17 1.08 -14.16 -1.25
N PHE A 18 1.79 -13.64 -0.25
CA PHE A 18 2.77 -12.55 -0.34
C PHE A 18 4.13 -13.03 0.19
N ASN A 19 5.21 -12.55 -0.41
CA ASN A 19 6.57 -13.05 -0.19
C ASN A 19 7.60 -12.00 0.21
N LEU A 20 7.20 -10.72 0.26
CA LEU A 20 7.99 -9.61 0.78
C LEU A 20 7.03 -8.63 1.44
N PHE A 21 7.32 -8.22 2.68
CA PHE A 21 6.53 -7.22 3.40
C PHE A 21 7.41 -6.01 3.69
N LEU A 22 6.90 -4.81 3.42
CA LEU A 22 7.59 -3.55 3.66
C LEU A 22 6.74 -2.67 4.58
N ASN A 23 7.29 -2.30 5.74
CA ASN A 23 6.74 -1.24 6.58
C ASN A 23 7.49 0.06 6.25
N CYS A 24 6.80 1.04 5.69
CA CYS A 24 7.38 2.30 5.25
C CYS A 24 6.82 3.46 6.07
N ALA A 25 7.71 4.30 6.59
CA ALA A 25 7.36 5.45 7.42
C ALA A 25 8.14 6.69 7.00
N GLY A 26 7.49 7.85 7.00
CA GLY A 26 8.12 9.09 6.55
C GLY A 26 7.12 10.24 6.46
N LYS A 27 7.11 10.95 5.32
CA LYS A 27 6.32 12.15 5.12
C LYS A 27 5.66 12.20 3.74
N LEU A 28 4.42 12.69 3.72
CA LEU A 28 3.75 13.21 2.52
C LEU A 28 3.86 14.73 2.55
N ASN A 29 4.38 15.34 1.50
CA ASN A 29 4.41 16.78 1.31
C ASN A 29 3.48 17.17 0.15
N ALA A 30 2.41 17.91 0.46
CA ALA A 30 1.49 18.43 -0.54
C ALA A 30 1.19 19.90 -0.26
N ASN A 31 1.16 20.74 -1.29
CA ASN A 31 0.88 22.19 -1.17
C ASN A 31 1.74 22.89 -0.09
N GLY A 32 3.03 22.58 -0.04
CA GLY A 32 4.00 23.12 0.93
C GLY A 32 3.82 22.63 2.38
N LYS A 33 2.94 21.66 2.65
CA LYS A 33 2.67 21.12 3.98
C LYS A 33 3.05 19.65 4.06
N GLY A 34 4.14 19.39 4.78
CA GLY A 34 4.53 18.04 5.21
C GLY A 34 3.66 17.51 6.34
N LYS A 35 3.13 16.29 6.21
CA LYS A 35 2.56 15.49 7.30
C LYS A 35 3.28 14.15 7.42
N ALA A 36 3.29 13.57 8.62
CA ALA A 36 3.76 12.20 8.81
C ALA A 36 2.89 11.21 8.02
N ALA A 37 3.53 10.26 7.35
CA ALA A 37 2.91 9.27 6.49
C ALA A 37 3.42 7.86 6.82
N THR A 38 2.54 6.87 6.72
CA THR A 38 2.85 5.44 6.89
C THR A 38 2.21 4.61 5.77
N LEU A 39 2.88 3.52 5.40
CA LEU A 39 2.46 2.63 4.33
C LEU A 39 3.05 1.22 4.54
N ASP A 40 2.20 0.25 4.86
CA ASP A 40 2.55 -1.17 4.94
C ASP A 40 2.13 -1.87 3.64
N LEU A 41 3.09 -2.44 2.91
CA LEU A 41 2.89 -3.13 1.64
C LEU A 41 3.20 -4.62 1.78
N ALA A 42 2.27 -5.46 1.34
CA ALA A 42 2.51 -6.89 1.12
C ALA A 42 2.71 -7.14 -0.37
N MET A 43 3.94 -7.47 -0.77
CA MET A 43 4.35 -7.68 -2.16
C MET A 43 4.35 -9.16 -2.54
N ARG A 44 3.93 -9.43 -3.77
CA ARG A 44 3.82 -10.76 -4.38
C ARG A 44 4.44 -10.76 -5.78
N ASP A 45 5.63 -11.36 -5.90
CA ASP A 45 6.37 -11.41 -7.16
C ASP A 45 5.65 -12.27 -8.20
N SER A 46 4.99 -13.36 -7.78
CA SER A 46 4.30 -14.31 -8.67
C SER A 46 3.18 -13.71 -9.52
N ASN A 47 2.70 -12.50 -9.22
CA ASN A 47 1.72 -11.75 -10.01
C ASN A 47 2.09 -10.26 -10.19
N GLU A 48 3.30 -9.83 -9.78
CA GLU A 48 3.72 -8.43 -9.70
C GLU A 48 2.68 -7.51 -9.00
N THR A 49 2.11 -7.94 -7.86
CA THR A 49 1.08 -7.21 -7.11
C THR A 49 1.53 -6.84 -5.71
N ALA A 50 1.34 -5.59 -5.29
CA ALA A 50 1.53 -5.13 -3.92
C ALA A 50 0.19 -4.70 -3.30
N LEU A 51 -0.23 -5.37 -2.22
CA LEU A 51 -1.43 -5.05 -1.46
C LEU A 51 -1.09 -4.01 -0.39
N ILE A 52 -1.87 -2.93 -0.32
CA ILE A 52 -1.77 -1.93 0.75
C ILE A 52 -2.50 -2.49 1.99
N GLN A 53 -1.73 -2.96 2.97
CA GLN A 53 -2.29 -3.53 4.21
C GLN A 53 -2.65 -2.47 5.26
N ARG A 54 -1.91 -1.35 5.24
CA ARG A 54 -2.16 -0.20 6.12
C ARG A 54 -1.58 1.05 5.48
N SER A 55 -2.30 2.17 5.56
CA SER A 55 -1.74 3.48 5.27
C SER A 55 -2.62 4.57 5.88
N ASN A 56 -2.04 5.74 6.12
CA ASN A 56 -2.79 6.98 6.39
C ASN A 56 -2.82 7.94 5.19
N VAL A 57 -2.24 7.54 4.05
CA VAL A 57 -2.12 8.37 2.82
C VAL A 57 -2.61 7.68 1.55
N LEU A 58 -2.64 6.34 1.51
CA LEU A 58 -3.15 5.52 0.40
C LEU A 58 -4.39 4.71 0.83
N PRO A 59 -5.28 4.31 -0.11
CA PRO A 59 -6.43 3.46 0.22
C PRO A 59 -5.98 2.06 0.66
N VAL A 60 -6.45 1.61 1.82
CA VAL A 60 -6.17 0.28 2.38
C VAL A 60 -7.03 -0.78 1.69
N GLY A 61 -6.49 -1.99 1.51
CA GLY A 61 -7.12 -3.11 0.81
C GLY A 61 -6.92 -3.09 -0.71
N GLU A 62 -6.45 -1.97 -1.27
CA GLU A 62 -6.20 -1.82 -2.71
C GLU A 62 -4.92 -2.53 -3.16
N ARG A 63 -4.94 -3.04 -4.40
CA ARG A 63 -3.85 -3.82 -5.01
C ARG A 63 -3.16 -3.01 -6.10
N LEU A 64 -1.96 -2.54 -5.79
CA LEU A 64 -1.02 -1.93 -6.73
C LEU A 64 -0.49 -2.99 -7.69
N LYS A 65 -0.23 -2.59 -8.95
CA LYS A 65 0.69 -3.32 -9.83
C LYS A 65 2.08 -2.71 -9.72
N TYR A 66 3.09 -3.56 -9.56
CA TYR A 66 4.49 -3.17 -9.63
C TYR A 66 5.20 -3.82 -10.81
N LYS A 67 6.47 -3.46 -11.01
CA LYS A 67 7.44 -4.17 -11.83
C LYS A 67 8.76 -4.22 -11.07
N ALA A 68 9.34 -5.42 -10.98
CA ALA A 68 10.64 -5.59 -10.36
C ALA A 68 11.76 -5.27 -11.37
N SER A 69 12.66 -4.37 -11.00
CA SER A 69 13.93 -4.15 -11.71
C SER A 69 15.12 -4.49 -10.80
N PRO A 70 16.36 -4.55 -11.31
CA PRO A 70 17.54 -4.81 -10.49
C PRO A 70 17.78 -3.76 -9.38
N MET A 71 17.32 -2.52 -9.57
CA MET A 71 17.58 -1.39 -8.67
C MET A 71 16.34 -0.91 -7.92
N VAL A 72 15.16 -0.90 -8.56
CA VAL A 72 13.93 -0.31 -8.01
C VAL A 72 12.71 -1.22 -8.22
N TYR A 73 11.80 -1.27 -7.23
CA TYR A 73 10.43 -1.74 -7.43
C TYR A 73 9.55 -0.55 -7.81
N ALA A 74 9.20 -0.43 -9.09
CA ALA A 74 8.35 0.66 -9.59
C ALA A 74 6.88 0.23 -9.56
N MET A 75 6.00 1.02 -8.95
CA MET A 75 4.57 0.73 -8.80
C MET A 75 3.72 1.87 -9.34
N VAL A 76 2.57 1.53 -9.94
CA VAL A 76 1.62 2.53 -10.45
C VAL A 76 0.21 2.14 -10.04
N TYR A 77 -0.44 3.03 -9.30
CA TYR A 77 -1.89 3.03 -9.10
C TYR A 77 -2.52 4.03 -10.05
N LYS A 78 -3.65 3.66 -10.65
CA LYS A 78 -4.55 4.60 -11.32
C LYS A 78 -5.90 4.52 -10.63
N LEU A 79 -6.37 5.66 -10.11
CA LEU A 79 -7.67 5.72 -9.46
C LEU A 79 -8.75 5.48 -10.54
N PRO A 80 -9.78 4.64 -10.28
CA PRO A 80 -10.63 4.11 -11.35
C PRO A 80 -11.46 5.15 -12.10
N GLN A 81 -11.73 6.34 -11.55
CA GLN A 81 -12.34 7.46 -12.28
C GLN A 81 -12.16 8.84 -11.60
N PRO A 82 -12.36 9.97 -12.31
CA PRO A 82 -12.50 11.31 -11.73
C PRO A 82 -13.84 11.45 -10.98
N GLY A 83 -13.98 10.77 -9.84
CA GLY A 83 -15.18 10.75 -9.00
C GLY A 83 -14.85 11.02 -7.54
N THR A 84 -15.81 11.55 -6.77
CA THR A 84 -15.60 11.74 -5.33
C THR A 84 -15.79 10.42 -4.58
N HIS A 85 -14.75 9.60 -4.56
CA HIS A 85 -14.71 8.39 -3.73
C HIS A 85 -14.53 8.78 -2.26
N TYR A 86 -15.64 8.83 -1.54
CA TYR A 86 -15.66 8.91 -0.08
C TYR A 86 -15.32 7.54 0.50
N TYR A 87 -14.06 7.30 0.83
CA TYR A 87 -13.69 6.19 1.71
C TYR A 87 -14.20 6.49 3.12
N ASN A 88 -15.01 5.60 3.68
CA ASN A 88 -15.50 5.76 5.05
C ASN A 88 -14.40 5.36 6.04
N ASP A 89 -13.85 6.36 6.72
CA ASP A 89 -12.95 6.18 7.85
C ASP A 89 -13.69 5.50 9.02
N TRP A 90 -13.16 4.37 9.48
CA TRP A 90 -13.70 3.66 10.64
C TRP A 90 -12.89 4.07 11.89
N VAL A 91 -13.59 4.74 12.82
CA VAL A 91 -13.09 5.09 14.17
C VAL A 91 -12.07 6.26 14.19
N HIS A 92 -12.58 7.47 13.92
CA HIS A 92 -12.11 8.76 14.48
C HIS A 92 -10.79 9.38 13.94
N GLY A 93 -10.58 9.46 12.62
CA GLY A 93 -9.42 10.16 12.05
C GLY A 93 -9.64 10.80 10.68
N GLN A 94 -10.27 11.98 10.62
CA GLN A 94 -10.48 12.76 9.36
C GLN A 94 -9.22 12.91 8.49
N TRP A 95 -9.06 12.02 7.50
CA TRP A 95 -8.12 12.15 6.38
C TRP A 95 -8.81 12.26 5.03
N VAL A 96 -10.03 11.73 4.90
CA VAL A 96 -10.86 11.85 3.68
C VAL A 96 -11.70 13.14 3.68
N VAL A 97 -11.39 14.11 4.56
CA VAL A 97 -11.54 15.55 4.22
C VAL A 97 -10.41 15.95 3.27
N TRP A 98 -10.49 15.29 2.12
CA TRP A 98 -9.98 15.64 0.83
C TRP A 98 -9.41 17.07 0.73
N GLN A 99 -8.07 17.21 0.67
CA GLN A 99 -7.46 18.51 0.40
C GLN A 99 -7.91 19.02 -0.98
N PRO A 100 -8.10 20.34 -1.17
CA PRO A 100 -8.78 20.93 -2.34
C PRO A 100 -8.16 20.72 -3.74
N ASN A 101 -7.22 19.79 -3.92
CA ASN A 101 -6.42 19.61 -5.14
C ASN A 101 -6.38 18.15 -5.69
N LEU A 102 -7.27 17.22 -5.29
CA LEU A 102 -7.01 15.76 -5.33
C LEU A 102 -8.14 14.69 -5.72
N LYS A 103 -9.17 14.65 -6.59
CA LYS A 103 -9.93 15.42 -7.65
C LYS A 103 -9.19 16.38 -8.54
N ARG A 104 -7.88 16.39 -8.40
CA ARG A 104 -7.04 16.32 -9.58
C ARG A 104 -6.25 15.00 -9.59
N LEU A 105 -5.91 14.45 -8.42
CA LEU A 105 -5.29 13.13 -8.25
C LEU A 105 -5.97 12.03 -9.10
N ALA A 106 -5.17 11.45 -9.98
CA ALA A 106 -5.56 10.44 -10.96
C ALA A 106 -4.62 9.22 -10.91
N THR A 107 -3.32 9.47 -10.73
CA THR A 107 -2.27 8.46 -10.72
C THR A 107 -1.41 8.62 -9.47
N ILE A 108 -1.01 7.51 -8.87
CA ILE A 108 0.00 7.47 -7.82
C ILE A 108 1.15 6.61 -8.34
N ARG A 109 2.33 7.21 -8.47
CA ARG A 109 3.57 6.51 -8.83
C ARG A 109 4.37 6.30 -7.55
N LEU A 110 4.86 5.09 -7.30
CA LEU A 110 5.74 4.78 -6.17
C LEU A 110 7.00 4.08 -6.69
N SER A 111 8.13 4.33 -6.05
CA SER A 111 9.42 3.71 -6.37
C SER A 111 10.15 3.38 -5.08
N VAL A 112 10.39 2.08 -4.83
CA VAL A 112 11.19 1.61 -3.69
C VAL A 112 12.55 1.17 -4.19
N ASP A 113 13.61 1.86 -3.77
CA ASP A 113 14.99 1.45 -4.06
C ASP A 113 15.33 0.16 -3.30
N ARG A 114 16.03 -0.76 -3.97
CA ARG A 114 16.34 -2.10 -3.45
C ARG A 114 17.65 -2.17 -2.66
N GLN A 115 18.44 -1.09 -2.65
CA GLN A 115 19.71 -0.98 -1.94
C GLN A 115 19.59 -0.07 -0.71
N THR A 116 18.93 1.08 -0.82
CA THR A 116 18.71 2.00 0.32
C THR A 116 17.43 1.71 1.11
N ALA A 117 16.47 0.99 0.49
CA ALA A 117 15.11 0.81 0.99
C ALA A 117 14.30 2.11 1.16
N GLU A 118 14.71 3.20 0.50
CA GLU A 118 13.93 4.43 0.41
C GLU A 118 12.74 4.24 -0.55
N LEU A 119 11.57 4.71 -0.13
CA LEU A 119 10.36 4.82 -0.96
C LEU A 119 10.11 6.28 -1.29
N GLU A 120 10.22 6.58 -2.57
CA GLU A 120 9.74 7.82 -3.15
C GLU A 120 8.36 7.60 -3.79
N GLY A 121 7.57 8.66 -3.91
CA GLY A 121 6.30 8.61 -4.61
C GLY A 121 5.78 9.96 -5.07
N GLU A 122 5.04 9.96 -6.17
CA GLU A 122 4.42 11.13 -6.76
C GLU A 122 2.89 10.97 -6.77
N LEU A 123 2.20 11.99 -6.26
CA LEU A 123 0.76 12.16 -6.40
C LEU A 123 0.49 13.01 -7.64
N LEU A 124 0.00 12.39 -8.72
CA LEU A 124 -0.14 13.03 -10.02
C LEU A 124 -1.59 13.20 -10.45
N ASP A 125 -1.83 14.27 -11.19
CA ASP A 125 -3.14 14.69 -11.68
C ASP A 125 -3.52 14.07 -13.05
N PHE A 126 -4.71 14.39 -13.57
CA PHE A 126 -5.18 13.92 -14.88
C PHE A 126 -4.35 14.44 -16.09
N ASN A 127 -3.56 15.50 -15.92
CA ASN A 127 -2.57 15.99 -16.89
C ASN A 127 -1.15 15.47 -16.60
N ASP A 128 -0.98 14.57 -15.62
CA ASP A 128 0.28 14.27 -14.93
C ASP A 128 0.93 15.48 -14.20
N ASP A 129 0.16 16.53 -13.83
CA ASP A 129 0.67 17.61 -12.96
C ASP A 129 1.01 17.05 -11.56
N SER A 130 2.12 17.46 -10.95
CA SER A 130 2.49 17.00 -9.59
C SER A 130 1.76 17.77 -8.49
N LEU A 131 1.05 17.04 -7.64
CA LEU A 131 0.20 17.55 -6.55
C LEU A 131 0.90 17.46 -5.18
N GLY A 132 1.91 16.60 -5.07
CA GLY A 132 2.68 16.35 -3.86
C GLY A 132 3.60 15.12 -3.99
N THR A 133 4.57 15.02 -3.10
CA THR A 133 5.54 13.92 -3.05
C THR A 133 5.49 13.18 -1.73
N ILE A 134 5.80 11.88 -1.79
CA ILE A 134 5.96 10.98 -0.65
C ILE A 134 7.44 10.62 -0.56
N THR A 135 8.00 10.66 0.66
CA THR A 135 9.35 10.16 0.95
C THR A 135 9.31 9.40 2.26
N MET A 136 9.71 8.14 2.25
CA MET A 136 9.66 7.22 3.39
C MET A 136 10.88 6.30 3.44
N ASP A 137 11.28 5.90 4.64
CA ASP A 137 12.20 4.79 4.85
C ASP A 137 11.37 3.50 4.97
N CYS A 138 11.63 2.49 4.13
CA CYS A 138 11.02 1.16 4.26
C CYS A 138 11.92 0.19 5.02
N LYS A 139 11.30 -0.75 5.72
CA LYS A 139 11.98 -1.88 6.37
C LYS A 139 11.32 -3.20 5.97
N PRO A 140 12.10 -4.22 5.58
CA PRO A 140 11.55 -5.56 5.36
C PRO A 140 11.05 -6.15 6.68
N MET A 141 9.87 -6.76 6.66
CA MET A 141 9.27 -7.47 7.79
C MET A 141 8.94 -8.92 7.43
N THR A 142 8.81 -9.76 8.45
CA THR A 142 8.25 -11.11 8.27
C THR A 142 6.73 -11.05 8.18
N ALA A 143 6.10 -12.16 7.78
CA ALA A 143 4.64 -12.28 7.81
C ALA A 143 4.08 -12.28 9.24
N ASP A 144 4.86 -12.80 10.20
CA ASP A 144 4.43 -13.01 11.59
C ASP A 144 4.56 -11.73 12.45
N ASP A 145 5.51 -10.85 12.12
CA ASP A 145 5.62 -9.50 12.72
C ASP A 145 4.54 -8.53 12.20
N MET A 146 3.84 -8.89 11.11
CA MET A 146 2.93 -7.99 10.41
C MET A 146 1.60 -7.85 11.19
N PRO A 147 1.26 -6.64 11.65
CA PRO A 147 0.10 -6.44 12.51
C PRO A 147 -1.21 -6.59 11.73
N GLU A 148 -2.17 -7.36 12.27
CA GLU A 148 -3.38 -7.83 11.59
C GLU A 148 -4.03 -6.80 10.64
N PRO A 149 -4.42 -7.22 9.41
CA PRO A 149 -5.13 -6.36 8.46
C PRO A 149 -6.44 -5.86 9.07
N LYS A 150 -6.57 -4.55 9.19
CA LYS A 150 -7.76 -3.90 9.74
C LYS A 150 -8.73 -3.55 8.61
N PHE A 151 -9.50 -4.56 8.20
CA PHE A 151 -10.63 -4.46 7.26
C PHE A 151 -11.87 -3.85 7.92
#